data_AF-A0A368GWD1-F1
#
_entry.id   AF-A0A368GWD1-F1
#
_cell.length_a   1.000
_cell.length_b   1.000
_cell.length_c   1.000
_cell.angle_alpha   90.00
_cell.angle_beta   90.00
_cell.angle_gamma   90.00
#
_symmetry.space_group_name_H-M   'P 1'
#
loop_
_entity.id
_entity.type
_entity.pdbx_description
1 polymer ?
#
loop_
_entity_poly.entity_id
_entity_poly.type
_entity_poly.pdbx_seq_one_letter_code
_entity_poly.pdbx_strand_id
1 'polypeptide(L)'
;MELYALYEIGVARVEVKTVNVNSEAFKKNFLGAQPPIMIEEEKGATYTDNREIEGRIFHLAKEFQVPLFEKDPVVEKRIESLYRNFKLFLRAKTDYDKERRDISSIESLPPQIKTHCNRVVEQLAGIDQLLADRGTRYLLGPSMTEYDCELMPRLHHMRIIGQRLLNFDFPHNLTYLWNYVLTAYRTAAFIESCPADQDILHHYKEQLNMFTNQRETLQSPTKTHTIPEEVLHDIRKRGLDQN
;
A
#
# COMPACT_ATOMS: atom_id res chain seq x y z
N MET A 1 3.37 3.29 9.00
CA MET A 1 2.26 4.25 9.22
C MET A 1 1.88 4.31 10.70
N GLU A 2 1.87 3.17 11.38
CA GLU A 2 1.61 2.92 12.79
C GLU A 2 2.36 3.90 13.72
N LEU A 3 3.68 4.07 13.53
CA LEU A 3 4.46 5.02 14.32
C LEU A 3 4.02 6.47 14.14
N TYR A 4 3.56 6.86 12.95
CA TYR A 4 3.00 8.19 12.72
C TYR A 4 1.71 8.39 13.51
N ALA A 5 0.86 7.36 13.59
CA ALA A 5 -0.36 7.41 14.40
C ALA A 5 -0.07 7.68 15.88
N LEU A 6 1.01 7.12 16.42
CA LEU A 6 1.48 7.39 17.78
C LEU A 6 2.12 8.78 17.91
N TYR A 7 2.85 9.23 16.89
CA TYR A 7 3.45 10.57 16.85
C TYR A 7 2.40 11.68 16.87
N GLU A 8 1.36 11.56 16.06
CA GLU A 8 0.34 12.60 15.87
C GLU A 8 -0.42 12.95 17.15
N ILE A 9 -0.56 11.98 18.05
CA ILE A 9 -1.20 12.15 19.37
C ILE A 9 -0.21 12.37 20.51
N GLY A 10 1.08 12.53 20.21
CA GLY A 10 2.13 12.83 21.20
C GLY A 10 2.59 11.64 22.06
N VAL A 11 2.29 10.39 21.66
CA VAL A 11 2.72 9.17 22.38
C VAL A 11 4.19 8.86 22.12
N ALA A 12 4.69 9.11 20.91
CA ALA A 12 6.06 8.81 20.52
C ALA A 12 6.71 9.96 19.76
N ARG A 13 8.02 10.15 19.97
CA ARG A 13 8.86 10.95 19.05
C ARG A 13 9.39 10.01 17.97
N VAL A 14 9.21 10.37 16.72
CA VAL A 14 9.55 9.51 15.59
C VAL A 14 10.48 10.26 14.64
N GLU A 15 11.62 9.65 14.34
CA GLU A 15 12.53 10.08 13.28
C GLU A 15 12.65 8.94 12.26
N VAL A 16 12.56 9.25 10.97
CA VAL A 16 12.67 8.27 9.88
C VAL A 16 13.91 8.59 9.06
N LYS A 17 14.80 7.60 8.90
CA LYS A 17 16.03 7.73 8.10
C LYS A 17 16.02 6.74 6.95
N THR A 18 16.21 7.23 5.73
CA THR A 18 16.40 6.38 4.55
C THR A 18 17.83 5.87 4.51
N VAL A 19 18.01 4.59 4.18
CA VAL A 19 19.32 3.95 4.11
C VAL A 19 19.52 3.27 2.77
N ASN A 20 20.76 3.28 2.28
CA ASN A 20 21.15 2.39 1.19
C ASN A 20 21.56 1.03 1.78
N VAL A 21 20.69 0.03 1.62
CA VAL A 21 20.91 -1.34 2.15
C VAL A 21 22.16 -2.02 1.57
N ASN A 22 22.66 -1.54 0.44
CA ASN A 22 23.88 -2.06 -0.19
C ASN A 22 25.17 -1.44 0.37
N SER A 23 25.07 -0.34 1.13
CA SER A 23 26.24 0.33 1.70
C SER A 23 26.97 -0.54 2.72
N GLU A 24 28.31 -0.45 2.72
CA GLU A 24 29.15 -1.20 3.66
C GLU A 24 28.86 -0.81 5.11
N ALA A 25 28.67 0.48 5.37
CA ALA A 25 28.33 1.00 6.69
C ALA A 25 27.03 0.39 7.24
N PHE A 26 25.96 0.33 6.44
CA PHE A 26 24.69 -0.25 6.87
C PHE A 26 24.83 -1.75 7.17
N LYS A 27 25.45 -2.50 6.25
CA LYS A 27 25.67 -3.95 6.42
C LYS A 27 26.47 -4.26 7.67
N LYS A 28 27.50 -3.46 7.98
CA LYS A 28 28.31 -3.62 9.19
C LYS A 28 27.54 -3.27 10.46
N ASN A 29 26.79 -2.17 10.46
CA ASN A 29 26.10 -1.69 11.66
C ASN A 29 24.92 -2.58 12.06
N PHE A 30 24.23 -3.18 11.10
CA PHE A 30 23.04 -4.00 11.36
C PHE A 30 23.23 -5.49 11.03
N LEU A 31 24.48 -5.93 10.85
CA LEU A 31 24.86 -7.33 10.63
C LEU A 31 24.06 -8.02 9.51
N GLY A 32 23.74 -7.27 8.46
CA GLY A 32 22.96 -7.75 7.31
C GLY A 32 21.44 -7.75 7.48
N ALA A 33 20.90 -7.31 8.62
CA ALA A 33 19.46 -7.09 8.78
C ALA A 33 18.93 -6.10 7.73
N GLN A 34 17.71 -6.33 7.26
CA GLN A 34 17.07 -5.49 6.25
C GLN A 34 16.02 -4.58 6.91
N PRO A 35 15.78 -3.37 6.38
CA PRO A 35 14.66 -2.55 6.80
C PRO A 35 13.30 -3.28 6.67
N PRO A 36 12.31 -2.97 7.52
CA PRO A 36 12.35 -1.92 8.55
C PRO A 36 13.19 -2.31 9.78
N ILE A 37 13.87 -1.33 10.36
CA ILE A 37 14.62 -1.44 11.62
C ILE A 37 14.20 -0.27 12.51
N MET A 38 13.93 -0.53 13.79
CA MET A 38 13.56 0.51 14.76
C MET A 38 14.60 0.60 15.88
N ILE A 39 14.97 1.81 16.26
CA ILE A 39 15.93 2.09 17.33
C ILE A 39 15.23 2.92 18.40
N GLU A 40 15.32 2.50 19.65
CA GLU A 40 14.86 3.26 20.83
C GLU A 40 16.10 3.62 21.64
N GLU A 41 16.77 4.73 21.25
CA GLU A 41 18.08 5.13 21.79
C GLU A 41 18.10 5.29 23.31
N GLU A 42 17.02 5.86 23.89
CA GLU A 42 16.89 6.05 25.34
C GLU A 42 16.92 4.73 26.12
N LYS A 43 16.53 3.62 25.49
CA LYS A 43 16.57 2.27 26.07
C LYS A 43 17.76 1.43 25.59
N GLY A 44 18.57 1.96 24.68
CA GLY A 44 19.63 1.21 24.00
C GLY A 44 19.10 0.00 23.22
N ALA A 45 17.84 0.02 22.79
CA ALA A 45 17.19 -1.10 22.12
C ALA A 45 17.21 -0.94 20.60
N THR A 46 17.49 -2.03 19.88
CA THR A 46 17.41 -2.11 18.42
C THR A 46 16.55 -3.31 18.04
N TYR A 47 15.49 -3.06 17.28
CA TYR A 47 14.53 -4.04 16.82
C TYR A 47 14.73 -4.25 15.32
N THR A 48 15.15 -5.45 14.92
CA THR A 48 15.47 -5.78 13.52
C THR A 48 14.53 -6.83 12.92
N ASP A 49 13.68 -7.48 13.73
CA ASP A 49 12.62 -8.38 13.28
C ASP A 49 11.27 -7.65 13.31
N ASN A 50 10.45 -7.84 12.27
CA ASN A 50 9.14 -7.19 12.16
C ASN A 50 8.23 -7.47 13.37
N ARG A 51 8.30 -8.67 13.96
CA ARG A 51 7.47 -9.05 15.13
C ARG A 51 7.90 -8.29 16.38
N GLU A 52 9.19 -7.99 16.52
CA GLU A 52 9.71 -7.20 17.63
C GLU A 52 9.31 -5.73 17.49
N ILE A 53 9.40 -5.19 16.27
CA ILE A 53 8.94 -3.83 15.95
C ILE A 53 7.45 -3.70 16.23
N GLU A 54 6.62 -4.60 15.66
CA GLU A 54 5.18 -4.62 15.86
C GLU A 54 4.82 -4.80 17.34
N GLY A 55 5.48 -5.72 18.05
CA GLY A 55 5.28 -5.93 19.48
C GLY A 55 5.56 -4.67 20.30
N ARG A 56 6.63 -3.92 19.98
CA ARG A 56 6.94 -2.68 20.68
C ARG A 56 5.90 -1.58 20.41
N ILE A 57 5.45 -1.44 19.16
CA ILE A 57 4.39 -0.48 18.77
C ILE A 57 3.06 -0.86 19.44
N PHE A 58 2.72 -2.16 19.48
CA PHE A 58 1.55 -2.69 20.17
C PHE A 58 1.56 -2.36 21.66
N HIS A 59 2.71 -2.55 22.33
CA HIS A 59 2.85 -2.20 23.74
C HIS A 59 2.61 -0.71 23.99
N LEU A 60 3.16 0.18 23.15
CA LEU A 60 2.90 1.62 23.23
C LEU A 60 1.42 1.94 23.01
N ALA A 61 0.82 1.41 21.95
CA ALA A 61 -0.60 1.64 21.66
C ALA A 61 -1.49 1.22 22.84
N LYS A 62 -1.22 0.05 23.43
CA LYS A 62 -1.97 -0.45 24.59
C LYS A 62 -1.76 0.40 25.85
N GLU A 63 -0.53 0.80 26.13
CA GLU A 63 -0.18 1.65 27.28
C GLU A 63 -0.95 2.98 27.25
N PHE A 64 -1.09 3.57 26.07
CA PHE A 64 -1.76 4.86 25.85
C PHE A 64 -3.20 4.74 25.32
N GLN A 65 -3.80 3.56 25.37
CA GLN A 65 -5.20 3.29 24.97
C GLN A 65 -5.53 3.72 23.53
N VAL A 66 -4.58 3.56 22.62
CA VAL A 66 -4.73 3.85 21.19
C VAL A 66 -5.29 2.60 20.49
N PRO A 67 -6.45 2.68 19.81
CA PRO A 67 -7.08 1.54 19.13
C PRO A 67 -6.41 1.26 17.77
N LEU A 68 -5.11 0.98 17.79
CA LEU A 68 -4.30 0.79 16.58
C LEU A 68 -4.19 -0.68 16.16
N PHE A 69 -4.43 -1.61 17.07
CA PHE A 69 -4.32 -3.05 16.81
C PHE A 69 -5.59 -3.77 17.21
N GLU A 70 -6.14 -4.54 16.28
CA GLU A 70 -7.39 -5.27 16.41
C GLU A 70 -7.23 -6.69 15.82
N LYS A 71 -8.21 -7.56 16.06
CA LYS A 71 -8.20 -8.91 15.48
C LYS A 71 -9.41 -9.13 14.59
N ASP A 72 -9.17 -9.16 13.29
CA ASP A 72 -10.15 -9.50 12.27
C ASP A 72 -9.54 -10.47 11.24
N PRO A 73 -9.69 -11.80 11.45
CA PRO A 73 -9.15 -12.82 10.54
C PRO A 73 -9.75 -12.75 9.12
N VAL A 74 -10.96 -12.20 8.98
CA VAL A 74 -11.61 -12.05 7.68
C VAL A 74 -10.89 -10.96 6.88
N VAL A 75 -10.60 -9.84 7.51
CA VAL A 75 -9.84 -8.74 6.92
C VAL A 75 -8.42 -9.15 6.60
N GLU A 76 -7.71 -9.78 7.54
CA GLU A 76 -6.34 -10.27 7.34
C GLU A 76 -6.23 -11.15 6.08
N LYS A 77 -7.11 -12.16 5.97
CA LYS A 77 -7.16 -13.07 4.82
C LYS A 77 -7.51 -12.35 3.50
N ARG A 78 -8.36 -11.33 3.54
CA ARG A 78 -8.72 -10.53 2.35
C ARG A 78 -7.52 -9.73 1.85
N ILE A 79 -6.80 -9.05 2.75
CA ILE A 79 -5.62 -8.24 2.41
C ILE A 79 -4.51 -9.13 1.83
N GLU A 80 -4.23 -10.27 2.45
CA GLU A 80 -3.25 -11.25 1.97
C GLU A 80 -3.63 -11.79 0.58
N SER A 81 -4.87 -12.25 0.43
CA SER A 81 -5.38 -12.83 -0.81
C SER A 81 -5.36 -11.84 -1.98
N LEU A 82 -5.82 -10.60 -1.75
CA LEU A 82 -5.82 -9.54 -2.76
C LEU A 82 -4.41 -9.33 -3.33
N TYR A 83 -3.45 -9.05 -2.44
CA TYR A 83 -2.12 -8.67 -2.87
C TYR A 83 -1.33 -9.85 -3.47
N ARG A 84 -1.55 -11.07 -2.97
CA ARG A 84 -1.04 -12.29 -3.59
C ARG A 84 -1.55 -12.45 -5.02
N ASN A 85 -2.85 -12.31 -5.25
CA ASN A 85 -3.42 -12.42 -6.60
C ASN A 85 -2.96 -11.28 -7.52
N PHE A 86 -2.77 -10.06 -6.99
CA PHE A 86 -2.19 -8.96 -7.75
C PHE A 86 -0.77 -9.28 -8.21
N LYS A 87 0.10 -9.82 -7.35
CA LYS A 87 1.45 -10.23 -7.75
C LYS A 87 1.45 -11.31 -8.84
N LEU A 88 0.52 -12.26 -8.78
CA LEU A 88 0.34 -13.27 -9.84
C LEU A 88 -0.06 -12.60 -11.16
N PHE A 89 -1.01 -11.67 -11.12
CA PHE A 89 -1.44 -10.93 -12.30
C PHE A 89 -0.30 -10.07 -12.89
N LEU A 90 0.39 -9.30 -12.04
CA LEU A 90 1.54 -8.50 -12.40
C LEU A 90 2.58 -9.35 -13.14
N ARG A 91 3.02 -10.45 -12.54
CA ARG A 91 4.04 -11.32 -13.13
C ARG A 91 3.58 -11.92 -14.46
N ALA A 92 2.38 -12.50 -14.49
CA ALA A 92 1.84 -13.15 -15.68
C ALA A 92 1.71 -12.16 -16.85
N LYS A 93 1.23 -10.93 -16.58
CA LYS A 93 1.06 -9.92 -17.61
C LYS A 93 2.38 -9.33 -18.08
N THR A 94 3.32 -9.02 -17.19
CA THR A 94 4.63 -8.49 -17.60
C THR A 94 5.44 -9.53 -18.37
N ASP A 95 5.33 -10.82 -18.03
CA ASP A 95 5.99 -11.89 -18.79
C ASP A 95 5.36 -12.03 -20.19
N TYR A 96 4.05 -11.84 -20.33
CA TYR A 96 3.37 -11.82 -21.63
C TYR A 96 3.74 -10.59 -22.47
N ASP A 97 3.90 -9.43 -21.86
CA ASP A 97 4.25 -8.19 -22.55
C ASP A 97 5.76 -8.02 -22.78
N LYS A 98 6.61 -8.95 -22.31
CA LYS A 98 8.07 -8.81 -22.30
C LYS A 98 8.70 -8.51 -23.67
N GLU A 99 8.19 -9.10 -24.73
CA GLU A 99 8.69 -8.93 -26.11
C GLU A 99 7.87 -7.90 -26.91
N ARG A 100 6.87 -7.28 -26.29
CA ARG A 100 6.01 -6.28 -26.91
C ARG A 100 6.60 -4.89 -26.71
N ARG A 101 6.43 -4.04 -27.73
CA ARG A 101 6.79 -2.63 -27.64
C ARG A 101 5.85 -1.87 -26.71
N ASP A 102 4.56 -2.21 -26.74
CA ASP A 102 3.49 -1.54 -26.02
C ASP A 102 2.80 -2.51 -25.04
N ILE A 103 2.29 -1.96 -23.94
CA ILE A 103 1.56 -2.73 -22.91
C ILE A 103 0.22 -3.18 -23.50
N SER A 104 -0.06 -4.48 -23.49
CA SER A 104 -1.31 -5.02 -24.03
C SER A 104 -2.53 -4.57 -23.21
N SER A 105 -3.67 -4.40 -23.89
CA SER A 105 -4.97 -4.15 -23.24
C SER A 105 -5.47 -5.39 -22.48
N ILE A 106 -6.25 -5.18 -21.41
CA ILE A 106 -6.83 -6.26 -20.61
C ILE A 106 -7.79 -7.13 -21.45
N GLU A 107 -8.48 -6.53 -22.41
CA GLU A 107 -9.43 -7.17 -23.31
C GLU A 107 -8.74 -8.19 -24.21
N SER A 108 -7.53 -7.86 -24.67
CA SER A 108 -6.72 -8.69 -25.57
C SER A 108 -5.97 -9.84 -24.87
N LEU A 109 -6.00 -9.90 -23.53
CA LEU A 109 -5.27 -10.92 -22.79
C LEU A 109 -5.85 -12.32 -23.02
N PRO A 110 -4.99 -13.34 -23.11
CA PRO A 110 -5.46 -14.70 -23.23
C PRO A 110 -6.13 -15.17 -21.92
N PRO A 111 -7.08 -16.13 -21.96
CA PRO A 111 -7.92 -16.49 -20.82
C PRO A 111 -7.15 -16.83 -19.54
N GLN A 112 -6.01 -17.50 -19.65
CA GLN A 112 -5.16 -17.89 -18.53
C GLN A 112 -4.59 -16.68 -17.76
N ILE A 113 -4.23 -15.59 -18.44
CA ILE A 113 -3.73 -14.37 -17.78
C ILE A 113 -4.91 -13.53 -17.29
N LYS A 114 -5.96 -13.42 -18.11
CA LYS A 114 -7.18 -12.67 -17.77
C LYS A 114 -7.84 -13.19 -16.49
N THR A 115 -7.73 -14.48 -16.21
CA THR A 115 -8.22 -15.08 -14.96
C THR A 115 -7.55 -14.46 -13.72
N HIS A 116 -6.26 -14.12 -13.76
CA HIS A 116 -5.60 -13.44 -12.65
C HIS A 116 -6.15 -12.02 -12.44
N CYS A 117 -6.37 -11.27 -13.52
CA CYS A 117 -7.01 -9.95 -13.47
C CYS A 117 -8.42 -10.03 -12.86
N ASN A 118 -9.23 -10.99 -13.33
CA ASN A 118 -10.59 -11.19 -12.83
C ASN A 118 -10.61 -11.50 -11.33
N ARG A 119 -9.65 -12.30 -10.83
CA ARG A 119 -9.51 -12.56 -9.39
C ARG A 119 -9.17 -11.30 -8.62
N VAL A 120 -8.28 -10.45 -9.13
CA VAL A 120 -7.98 -9.15 -8.49
C VAL A 120 -9.24 -8.30 -8.39
N VAL A 121 -10.00 -8.18 -9.49
CA VAL A 121 -11.27 -7.45 -9.54
C VAL A 121 -12.28 -8.01 -8.54
N GLU A 122 -12.43 -9.33 -8.46
CA GLU A 122 -13.31 -10.00 -7.50
C GLU A 122 -12.91 -9.70 -6.04
N GLN A 123 -11.61 -9.74 -5.72
CA GLN A 123 -11.14 -9.43 -4.36
C GLN A 123 -11.33 -7.94 -4.01
N LEU A 124 -11.11 -7.02 -4.97
CA LEU A 124 -11.41 -5.59 -4.81
C LEU A 124 -12.90 -5.37 -4.56
N ALA A 125 -13.77 -6.02 -5.34
CA ALA A 125 -15.22 -5.97 -5.13
C ALA A 125 -15.63 -6.53 -3.76
N GLY A 126 -14.95 -7.57 -3.27
CA GLY A 126 -15.16 -8.10 -1.93
C GLY A 126 -14.79 -7.12 -0.81
N ILE A 127 -13.81 -6.24 -1.02
CA ILE A 127 -13.45 -5.17 -0.07
C ILE A 127 -14.44 -4.00 -0.19
N ASP A 128 -14.83 -3.63 -1.41
CA ASP A 128 -15.88 -2.63 -1.65
C ASP A 128 -17.18 -2.99 -0.91
N GLN A 129 -17.64 -4.24 -1.05
CA GLN A 129 -18.82 -4.73 -0.33
C GLN A 129 -18.62 -4.71 1.20
N LEU A 130 -17.44 -5.10 1.70
CA LEU A 130 -17.15 -5.05 3.13
C LEU A 130 -17.25 -3.61 3.68
N LEU A 131 -16.69 -2.63 2.95
CA LEU A 131 -16.74 -1.22 3.31
C LEU A 131 -18.18 -0.68 3.24
N ALA A 132 -18.95 -1.11 2.23
CA ALA A 132 -20.36 -0.77 2.09
C ALA A 132 -21.20 -1.30 3.27
N ASP A 133 -21.00 -2.56 3.65
CA ASP A 133 -21.72 -3.22 4.74
C ASP A 133 -21.40 -2.59 6.10
N ARG A 134 -20.14 -2.17 6.31
CA ARG A 134 -19.69 -1.56 7.56
C ARG A 134 -20.06 -0.09 7.68
N GLY A 135 -20.06 0.65 6.56
CA GLY A 135 -20.30 2.10 6.57
C GLY A 135 -19.26 2.89 7.37
N THR A 136 -18.04 2.36 7.51
CA THR A 136 -16.95 2.95 8.31
C THR A 136 -15.98 3.75 7.46
N ARG A 137 -15.30 4.74 8.08
CA ARG A 137 -14.28 5.56 7.41
C ARG A 137 -13.02 4.77 7.07
N TYR A 138 -12.54 3.98 8.04
CA TYR A 138 -11.44 3.04 7.91
C TYR A 138 -11.97 1.61 7.82
N LEU A 139 -11.08 0.63 7.64
CA LEU A 139 -11.49 -0.73 7.31
C LEU A 139 -12.29 -1.42 8.44
N LEU A 140 -11.94 -1.15 9.70
CA LEU A 140 -12.62 -1.71 10.87
C LEU A 140 -13.58 -0.75 11.56
N GLY A 141 -13.45 0.56 11.35
CA GLY A 141 -14.12 1.55 12.20
C GLY A 141 -13.82 3.01 11.85
N PRO A 142 -14.09 3.93 12.79
CA PRO A 142 -13.80 5.36 12.61
C PRO A 142 -12.32 5.71 12.84
N SER A 143 -11.55 4.81 13.47
CA SER A 143 -10.12 4.98 13.76
C SER A 143 -9.28 4.08 12.85
N MET A 144 -8.08 4.56 12.49
CA MET A 144 -7.11 3.80 11.71
C MET A 144 -6.51 2.67 12.55
N THR A 145 -6.38 1.48 11.95
CA THR A 145 -5.70 0.32 12.57
C THR A 145 -4.52 -0.15 11.73
N GLU A 146 -3.80 -1.17 12.19
CA GLU A 146 -2.74 -1.87 11.45
C GLU A 146 -3.21 -2.38 10.08
N TYR A 147 -4.47 -2.79 9.96
CA TYR A 147 -5.02 -3.25 8.69
C TYR A 147 -5.10 -2.15 7.64
N ASP A 148 -5.34 -0.89 8.05
CA ASP A 148 -5.25 0.26 7.15
C ASP A 148 -3.81 0.56 6.77
N CYS A 149 -2.89 0.41 7.73
CA CYS A 149 -1.46 0.56 7.53
C CYS A 149 -0.89 -0.49 6.56
N GLU A 150 -1.55 -1.65 6.41
CA GLU A 150 -1.22 -2.67 5.43
C GLU A 150 -1.96 -2.47 4.09
N LEU A 151 -3.27 -2.23 4.12
CA LEU A 151 -4.12 -2.21 2.93
C LEU A 151 -3.94 -0.93 2.11
N MET A 152 -3.85 0.25 2.73
CA MET A 152 -3.74 1.51 1.99
C MET A 152 -2.47 1.57 1.12
N PRO A 153 -1.26 1.24 1.63
CA PRO A 153 -0.06 1.18 0.79
C PRO A 153 -0.18 0.16 -0.35
N ARG A 154 -0.77 -1.02 -0.07
CA ARG A 154 -0.98 -2.06 -1.09
C ARG A 154 -1.91 -1.60 -2.20
N LEU A 155 -3.05 -0.99 -1.86
CA LEU A 155 -3.97 -0.43 -2.85
C LEU A 155 -3.30 0.65 -3.68
N HIS A 156 -2.53 1.55 -3.06
CA HIS A 156 -1.84 2.59 -3.81
C HIS A 156 -0.78 2.03 -4.75
N HIS A 157 0.05 1.08 -4.29
CA HIS A 157 0.99 0.36 -5.15
C HIS A 157 0.28 -0.32 -6.33
N MET A 158 -0.85 -1.00 -6.07
CA MET A 158 -1.65 -1.64 -7.10
C MET A 158 -2.18 -0.65 -8.14
N ARG A 159 -2.60 0.56 -7.73
CA ARG A 159 -3.03 1.60 -8.66
C ARG A 159 -1.88 2.11 -9.53
N ILE A 160 -0.77 2.49 -8.92
CA ILE A 160 0.38 3.03 -9.66
C ILE A 160 0.92 1.98 -10.63
N ILE A 161 1.12 0.74 -10.19
CA ILE A 161 1.62 -0.34 -11.05
C ILE A 161 0.57 -0.78 -12.08
N GLY A 162 -0.71 -0.80 -11.70
CA GLY A 162 -1.82 -1.05 -12.61
C GLY A 162 -1.78 -0.13 -13.81
N GLN A 163 -1.73 1.18 -13.56
CA GLN A 163 -1.73 2.19 -14.60
C GLN A 163 -0.42 2.19 -15.41
N ARG A 164 0.74 2.01 -14.75
CA ARG A 164 2.05 2.17 -15.39
C ARG A 164 2.56 0.93 -16.11
N LEU A 165 2.23 -0.28 -15.65
CA LEU A 165 2.76 -1.53 -16.21
C LEU A 165 1.68 -2.47 -16.76
N LEU A 166 0.41 -2.30 -16.35
CA LEU A 166 -0.62 -3.32 -16.61
C LEU A 166 -1.77 -2.81 -17.47
N ASN A 167 -1.87 -1.51 -17.78
CA ASN A 167 -3.03 -0.90 -18.41
C ASN A 167 -4.34 -1.27 -17.65
N PHE A 168 -4.28 -1.18 -16.32
CA PHE A 168 -5.34 -1.56 -15.39
C PHE A 168 -5.56 -0.43 -14.38
N ASP A 169 -6.81 -0.10 -14.11
CA ASP A 169 -7.21 0.68 -12.93
C ASP A 169 -8.27 -0.10 -12.15
N PHE A 170 -8.53 0.30 -10.91
CA PHE A 170 -9.63 -0.27 -10.15
C PHE A 170 -10.95 0.03 -10.86
N PRO A 171 -11.90 -0.92 -10.94
CA PRO A 171 -13.19 -0.65 -11.55
C PRO A 171 -13.85 0.56 -10.89
N HIS A 172 -14.23 1.56 -11.68
CA HIS A 172 -14.74 2.86 -11.19
C HIS A 172 -16.08 2.73 -10.43
N ASN A 173 -16.82 1.65 -10.66
CA ASN A 173 -18.07 1.36 -9.96
C ASN A 173 -17.89 0.89 -8.50
N LEU A 174 -16.66 0.64 -8.03
CA LEU A 174 -16.37 0.25 -6.64
C LEU A 174 -16.28 1.49 -5.73
N THR A 175 -17.39 2.21 -5.58
CA THR A 175 -17.42 3.56 -4.98
C THR A 175 -16.96 3.58 -3.52
N TYR A 176 -17.22 2.54 -2.72
CA TYR A 176 -16.81 2.49 -1.31
C TYR A 176 -15.31 2.22 -1.17
N LEU A 177 -14.76 1.34 -2.01
CA LEU A 177 -13.32 1.15 -2.13
C LEU A 177 -12.63 2.45 -2.55
N TRP A 178 -13.17 3.15 -3.55
CA TRP A 178 -12.62 4.43 -3.99
C TRP A 178 -12.72 5.51 -2.92
N ASN A 179 -13.80 5.53 -2.13
CA ASN A 179 -13.88 6.41 -0.96
C ASN A 179 -12.82 6.07 0.09
N TYR A 180 -12.54 4.79 0.32
CA TYR A 180 -11.46 4.36 1.21
C TYR A 180 -10.06 4.76 0.68
N VAL A 181 -9.84 4.70 -0.64
CA VAL A 181 -8.62 5.25 -1.27
C VAL A 181 -8.54 6.77 -1.11
N LEU A 182 -9.67 7.49 -1.23
CA LEU A 182 -9.73 8.92 -0.93
C LEU A 182 -9.42 9.20 0.55
N THR A 183 -9.90 8.36 1.48
CA THR A 183 -9.56 8.43 2.90
C THR A 183 -8.05 8.32 3.08
N ALA A 184 -7.38 7.36 2.45
CA ALA A 184 -5.92 7.23 2.49
C ALA A 184 -5.22 8.53 2.05
N TYR A 185 -5.68 9.15 0.96
CA TYR A 185 -5.13 10.41 0.45
C TYR A 185 -5.46 11.64 1.30
N ARG A 186 -6.25 11.48 2.36
CA ARG A 186 -6.55 12.50 3.38
C ARG A 186 -5.96 12.14 4.76
N THR A 187 -5.37 10.97 4.92
CA THR A 187 -4.77 10.50 6.18
C THR A 187 -3.30 10.89 6.23
N ALA A 188 -2.90 11.73 7.18
CA ALA A 188 -1.53 12.23 7.32
C ALA A 188 -0.50 11.10 7.41
N ALA A 189 -0.77 10.07 8.22
CA ALA A 189 0.11 8.90 8.34
C ALA A 189 0.43 8.25 6.98
N PHE A 190 -0.55 8.18 6.07
CA PHE A 190 -0.34 7.68 4.72
C PHE A 190 0.43 8.69 3.87
N ILE A 191 0.02 9.96 3.83
CA ILE A 191 0.63 11.01 2.99
C ILE A 191 2.13 11.17 3.28
N GLU A 192 2.49 11.20 4.56
CA GLU A 192 3.86 11.39 5.04
C GLU A 192 4.75 10.17 4.82
N SER A 193 4.18 8.96 4.79
CA SER A 193 4.94 7.72 4.55
C SER A 193 4.88 7.21 3.11
N CYS A 194 4.02 7.77 2.27
CA CYS A 194 3.86 7.32 0.88
C CYS A 194 5.09 7.68 0.04
N PRO A 195 5.74 6.72 -0.66
CA PRO A 195 6.81 7.00 -1.61
C PRO A 195 6.31 7.76 -2.85
N ALA A 196 7.24 8.25 -3.68
CA ALA A 196 6.88 8.79 -4.98
C ALA A 196 6.51 7.67 -5.97
N ASP A 197 5.67 7.99 -6.97
CA ASP A 197 5.20 7.04 -7.99
C ASP A 197 6.39 6.36 -8.71
N GLN A 198 7.46 7.11 -8.93
CA GLN A 198 8.69 6.68 -9.58
C GLN A 198 9.43 5.63 -8.74
N ASP A 199 9.47 5.80 -7.42
CA ASP A 199 10.12 4.85 -6.51
C ASP A 199 9.32 3.56 -6.40
N ILE A 200 7.98 3.66 -6.38
CA ILE A 200 7.09 2.48 -6.47
C ILE A 200 7.36 1.74 -7.77
N LEU A 201 7.32 2.45 -8.91
CA LEU A 201 7.57 1.84 -10.21
C LEU A 201 8.95 1.18 -10.28
N HIS A 202 9.98 1.86 -9.80
CA HIS A 202 11.35 1.35 -9.77
C HIS A 202 11.45 0.08 -8.91
N HIS A 203 10.86 0.07 -7.71
CA HIS A 203 10.84 -1.07 -6.81
C HIS A 203 10.31 -2.35 -7.50
N TYR A 204 9.18 -2.27 -8.20
CA TYR A 204 8.64 -3.44 -8.90
C TYR A 204 9.46 -3.79 -10.15
N LYS A 205 9.98 -2.80 -10.88
CA LYS A 205 10.84 -3.05 -12.05
C LYS A 205 12.13 -3.78 -11.64
N GLU A 206 12.76 -3.41 -10.53
CA GLU A 206 13.92 -4.14 -9.99
C GLU A 206 13.56 -5.59 -9.66
N GLN A 207 12.46 -5.83 -8.94
CA GLN A 207 12.01 -7.19 -8.60
C GLN A 207 11.68 -8.04 -9.84
N LEU A 208 11.18 -7.41 -10.90
CA LEU A 208 10.84 -8.07 -12.15
C LEU A 208 12.03 -8.14 -13.14
N ASN A 209 13.20 -7.60 -12.78
CA ASN A 209 14.37 -7.45 -13.65
C ASN A 209 14.05 -6.70 -14.95
N MET A 210 13.23 -5.65 -14.86
CA MET A 210 12.86 -4.80 -15.99
C MET A 210 13.82 -3.63 -16.13
N PHE A 211 14.17 -3.29 -17.37
CA PHE A 211 15.05 -2.16 -17.67
C PHE A 211 14.40 -0.83 -17.30
N THR A 212 15.14 0.02 -16.57
CA THR A 212 14.78 1.42 -16.31
C THR A 212 15.72 2.31 -17.10
N ASN A 213 15.16 3.16 -17.97
CA ASN A 213 15.97 4.03 -18.82
C ASN A 213 16.36 5.32 -18.09
N GLN A 214 17.38 6.03 -18.60
CA GLN A 214 17.88 7.25 -17.98
C GLN A 214 16.81 8.34 -17.85
N ARG A 215 15.88 8.46 -18.82
CA ARG A 215 14.80 9.44 -18.76
C ARG A 215 13.87 9.15 -17.58
N GLU A 216 13.52 7.89 -17.33
CA GLU A 216 12.73 7.47 -16.18
C GLU A 216 13.47 7.74 -14.86
N THR A 217 14.77 7.45 -14.79
CA THR A 217 15.60 7.72 -13.59
C THR A 217 15.72 9.20 -13.25
N LEU A 218 15.66 10.08 -14.26
CA LEU A 218 15.73 11.53 -14.10
C LEU A 218 14.36 12.20 -13.97
N GLN A 219 13.25 11.44 -13.91
CA GLN A 219 11.93 12.02 -13.68
C GLN A 219 11.88 12.66 -12.29
N SER A 220 11.32 13.87 -12.22
CA SER A 220 11.02 14.49 -10.93
C SER A 220 10.01 13.62 -10.16
N PRO A 221 10.21 13.40 -8.85
CA PRO A 221 9.32 12.59 -8.05
C PRO A 221 7.93 13.24 -7.96
N THR A 222 6.88 12.44 -8.16
CA THR A 222 5.47 12.84 -8.05
C THR A 222 4.71 11.88 -7.15
N LYS A 223 3.64 12.34 -6.50
CA LYS A 223 2.71 11.48 -5.76
C LYS A 223 1.31 11.59 -6.36
N THR A 224 0.84 10.54 -7.03
CA THR A 224 -0.49 10.53 -7.67
C THR A 224 -1.56 10.17 -6.63
N HIS A 225 -2.02 11.19 -5.90
CA HIS A 225 -3.12 11.08 -4.92
C HIS A 225 -4.46 11.57 -5.50
N THR A 226 -4.79 11.13 -6.71
CA THR A 226 -5.99 11.56 -7.44
C THR A 226 -7.03 10.45 -7.53
N ILE A 227 -8.30 10.86 -7.54
CA ILE A 227 -9.48 10.01 -7.76
C ILE A 227 -10.06 10.36 -9.14
N PRO A 228 -10.49 9.38 -9.96
CA PRO A 228 -11.18 9.68 -11.22
C PRO A 228 -12.39 10.59 -10.99
N GLU A 229 -12.61 11.56 -11.89
CA GLU A 229 -13.62 12.60 -11.68
C GLU A 229 -15.04 12.06 -11.54
N GLU A 230 -15.41 11.08 -12.36
CA GLU A 230 -16.71 10.40 -12.28
C GLU A 230 -16.90 9.64 -10.96
N VAL A 231 -15.84 9.01 -10.46
CA VAL A 231 -15.85 8.33 -9.17
C VAL A 231 -16.01 9.34 -8.03
N LEU A 232 -15.32 10.47 -8.09
CA LEU A 232 -15.44 11.52 -7.10
C LEU A 232 -16.83 12.15 -7.08
N HIS A 233 -17.47 12.27 -8.24
CA HIS A 233 -18.87 12.66 -8.33
C HIS A 233 -19.79 11.65 -7.64
N ASP A 234 -19.59 10.35 -7.87
CA ASP A 234 -20.39 9.28 -7.25
C ASP A 234 -20.20 9.20 -5.73
N ILE A 235 -18.97 9.40 -5.24
CA ILE A 235 -18.65 9.50 -3.80
C ILE A 235 -19.46 10.63 -3.16
N ARG A 236 -19.39 11.84 -3.75
CA ARG A 236 -20.10 13.03 -3.25
C ARG A 236 -21.61 12.87 -3.29
N LYS A 237 -22.13 12.31 -4.39
CA LYS A 237 -23.57 12.05 -4.58
C LYS A 237 -24.12 11.10 -3.51
N ARG A 238 -23.31 10.15 -3.04
CA ARG A 238 -23.66 9.22 -1.97
C ARG A 238 -23.36 9.77 -0.56
N GLY A 239 -22.75 10.95 -0.44
CA GLY A 239 -22.37 11.56 0.83
C GLY A 239 -21.25 10.83 1.57
N LEU A 240 -20.45 10.00 0.87
CA LEU A 240 -19.44 9.15 1.51
C LEU A 240 -18.19 9.93 1.95
N ASP A 241 -17.93 11.11 1.38
CA ASP A 241 -16.77 11.96 1.68
C ASP A 241 -16.95 12.89 2.89
N GLN A 242 -18.11 12.81 3.56
CA GLN A 242 -18.46 13.61 4.74
C GLN A 242 -18.13 12.91 6.07
N ASN A 243 -17.74 11.62 6.03
CA ASN A 243 -17.43 10.78 7.20
C ASN A 243 -15.92 10.68 7.48
#